data_AF-A0A1B6JQF7-F1
#
_entry.id   AF-A0A1B6JQF7-F1
#
_cell.length_a   1.000
_cell.length_b   1.000
_cell.length_c   1.000
_cell.angle_alpha   90.00
_cell.angle_beta   90.00
_cell.angle_gamma   90.00
#
_symmetry.space_group_name_H-M   'P 1'
#
loop_
_entity.id
_entity.type
_entity.pdbx_description
1 polymer ?
#
loop_
_entity_poly.entity_id
_entity_poly.type
_entity_poly.pdbx_seq_one_letter_code
_entity_poly.pdbx_strand_id
1 'polypeptide(L)'
;IDSVQQNYTTDLNMARKTDIIEIKAYFGLLYIAGALHGSKMNIEQFWKTDGTGVEIFRAAMSLKRFRFLTRCLRFDNIHTREERKRLDNLAAVRKLTDMFISNCNKYFTPSENVTLDEMLVP
;
A
#
# COMPACT_ATOMS: atom_id res chain seq x y z
N ILE A 1 -0.73 -13.99 -2.65
CA ILE A 1 -1.06 -14.15 -4.09
C ILE A 1 -1.19 -15.63 -4.38
N ASP A 2 -0.16 -16.42 -4.08
CA ASP A 2 -0.14 -17.88 -4.30
C ASP A 2 -1.35 -18.60 -3.67
N SER A 3 -1.75 -18.20 -2.45
CA SER A 3 -2.93 -18.77 -1.75
C SER A 3 -4.29 -18.42 -2.36
N VAL A 4 -4.38 -17.41 -3.23
CA VAL A 4 -5.64 -16.96 -3.84
C VAL A 4 -5.67 -17.12 -5.35
N GLN A 5 -4.54 -17.52 -5.96
CA GLN A 5 -4.38 -17.63 -7.41
C GLN A 5 -5.36 -18.62 -8.04
N GLN A 6 -5.69 -19.70 -7.32
CA GLN A 6 -6.64 -20.72 -7.75
C GLN A 6 -8.07 -20.18 -7.92
N ASN A 7 -8.41 -19.06 -7.29
CA ASN A 7 -9.73 -18.44 -7.39
C ASN A 7 -9.88 -17.53 -8.63
N TYR A 8 -8.82 -17.35 -9.42
CA TYR A 8 -8.77 -16.47 -10.59
C TYR A 8 -8.43 -17.22 -11.89
N THR A 9 -8.85 -18.48 -12.01
CA THR A 9 -8.57 -19.36 -13.16
C THR A 9 -8.98 -18.79 -14.52
N THR A 10 -9.99 -17.91 -14.56
CA THR A 10 -10.48 -17.25 -15.79
C THR A 10 -9.70 -15.99 -16.17
N ASP A 11 -8.91 -15.42 -15.26
CA ASP A 11 -8.07 -14.24 -15.51
C ASP A 11 -6.69 -14.45 -14.86
N LEU A 12 -5.91 -15.35 -15.47
CA LEU A 12 -4.58 -15.75 -15.01
C LEU A 12 -3.63 -14.55 -14.84
N ASN A 13 -3.81 -13.48 -15.63
CA ASN A 13 -3.03 -12.26 -15.54
C ASN A 13 -3.35 -11.46 -14.27
N MET A 14 -4.56 -11.55 -13.74
CA MET A 14 -4.97 -10.84 -12.51
C MET A 14 -4.22 -11.33 -11.28
N ALA A 15 -3.96 -12.64 -11.15
CA ALA A 15 -3.34 -13.23 -9.97
C ALA A 15 -1.83 -13.52 -10.12
N ARG A 16 -1.16 -12.87 -11.08
CA ARG A 16 0.29 -12.97 -11.22
C ARG A 16 1.03 -12.44 -9.99
N LYS A 17 2.21 -12.98 -9.70
CA LYS A 17 3.13 -12.45 -8.69
C LYS A 17 3.48 -10.99 -9.00
N THR A 18 3.67 -10.21 -7.95
CA THR A 18 4.05 -8.80 -8.06
C THR A 18 5.57 -8.67 -8.06
N ASP A 19 6.07 -7.58 -8.62
CA ASP A 19 7.50 -7.25 -8.69
C ASP A 19 7.75 -5.84 -8.14
N ILE A 20 9.01 -5.45 -8.02
CA ILE A 20 9.38 -4.15 -7.45
C ILE A 20 8.89 -2.97 -8.30
N ILE A 21 8.79 -3.13 -9.62
CA ILE A 21 8.33 -2.07 -10.53
C ILE A 21 6.84 -1.84 -10.31
N GLU A 22 6.07 -2.93 -10.23
CA GLU A 22 4.64 -2.88 -10.00
C GLU A 22 4.28 -2.31 -8.62
N ILE A 23 5.02 -2.69 -7.57
CA ILE A 23 4.83 -2.12 -6.22
C ILE A 23 5.17 -0.63 -6.20
N LYS A 24 6.25 -0.20 -6.88
CA LYS A 24 6.57 1.22 -7.04
C LYS A 24 5.48 1.98 -7.78
N ALA A 25 4.94 1.42 -8.87
CA ALA A 25 3.84 2.00 -9.61
C ALA A 25 2.58 2.13 -8.72
N TYR A 26 2.25 1.09 -7.96
CA TYR A 26 1.13 1.11 -7.01
C TYR A 26 1.26 2.26 -5.98
N PHE A 27 2.41 2.38 -5.33
CA PHE A 27 2.65 3.49 -4.38
C PHE A 27 2.68 4.85 -5.09
N GLY A 28 3.21 4.94 -6.30
CA GLY A 28 3.16 6.15 -7.12
C GLY A 28 1.72 6.62 -7.37
N LEU A 29 0.81 5.70 -7.70
CA LEU A 29 -0.61 6.01 -7.85
C LEU A 29 -1.26 6.46 -6.54
N LEU A 30 -0.88 5.88 -5.39
CA LEU A 30 -1.36 6.35 -4.09
C LEU A 30 -0.87 7.77 -3.77
N TYR A 31 0.39 8.09 -4.06
CA TYR A 31 0.92 9.44 -3.90
C TYR A 31 0.16 10.46 -4.75
N ILE A 32 -0.08 10.14 -6.03
CA ILE A 32 -0.84 11.00 -6.95
C ILE A 32 -2.28 11.16 -6.46
N ALA A 33 -2.94 10.08 -6.02
CA ALA A 33 -4.30 10.15 -5.48
C ALA A 33 -4.38 11.06 -4.25
N GLY A 34 -3.38 11.00 -3.37
CA GLY A 34 -3.26 11.89 -2.22
C GLY A 34 -3.04 13.35 -2.61
N ALA A 35 -2.13 13.61 -3.57
CA ALA A 35 -1.85 14.95 -4.09
C ALA A 35 -3.06 15.58 -4.78
N LEU A 36 -3.93 14.76 -5.39
CA LEU A 36 -5.20 15.19 -6.00
C LEU A 36 -6.35 15.30 -4.99
N HIS A 37 -6.07 15.21 -3.68
CA HIS A 37 -7.07 15.26 -2.61
C HIS A 37 -8.20 14.22 -2.74
N GLY A 38 -7.95 13.09 -3.43
CA GLY A 38 -8.98 12.10 -3.71
C GLY A 38 -9.20 11.07 -2.61
N SER A 39 -8.80 11.37 -1.36
CA SER A 39 -8.96 10.45 -0.22
C SER A 39 -10.41 10.08 0.07
N LYS A 40 -11.35 10.97 -0.29
CA LYS A 40 -12.80 10.75 -0.15
C LYS A 40 -13.49 10.36 -1.46
N MET A 41 -12.74 10.25 -2.55
CA MET A 41 -13.30 9.91 -3.86
C MET A 41 -13.35 8.40 -4.02
N ASN A 42 -14.35 7.93 -4.76
CA ASN A 42 -14.30 6.56 -5.27
C ASN A 42 -13.07 6.43 -6.19
N ILE A 43 -12.19 5.50 -5.87
CA ILE A 43 -10.97 5.21 -6.63
C ILE A 43 -11.23 5.00 -8.14
N GLU A 44 -12.42 4.51 -8.52
CA GLU A 44 -12.81 4.32 -9.92
C GLU A 44 -12.83 5.61 -10.72
N GLN A 45 -13.06 6.77 -10.08
CA GLN A 45 -13.09 8.07 -10.75
C GLN A 45 -11.75 8.34 -11.45
N PHE A 46 -10.63 7.96 -10.84
CA PHE A 46 -9.30 8.14 -11.45
C PHE A 46 -9.11 7.33 -12.74
N TRP A 47 -9.84 6.23 -12.93
CA TRP A 47 -9.73 5.35 -14.10
C TRP A 47 -10.75 5.65 -15.22
N LYS A 48 -11.64 6.64 -15.05
CA LYS A 48 -12.70 6.97 -16.01
C LYS A 48 -12.20 7.45 -17.38
N THR A 49 -12.82 6.96 -18.44
CA THR A 49 -12.49 7.28 -19.86
C THR A 49 -13.34 8.39 -20.45
N ASP A 50 -14.25 8.99 -19.68
CA ASP A 50 -15.18 10.04 -20.11
C ASP A 50 -14.55 11.45 -20.15
N GLY A 51 -13.21 11.54 -20.04
CA GLY A 51 -12.47 12.80 -19.94
C GLY A 51 -12.34 13.36 -18.53
N THR A 52 -12.97 12.75 -17.52
CA THR A 52 -12.87 13.19 -16.10
C THR A 52 -11.86 12.40 -15.28
N GLY A 53 -11.33 11.30 -15.81
CA GLY A 53 -10.30 10.50 -15.16
C GLY A 53 -8.90 11.11 -15.27
N VAL A 54 -7.92 10.41 -14.69
CA VAL A 54 -6.53 10.84 -14.69
C VAL A 54 -5.69 9.83 -15.45
N GLU A 55 -5.23 10.20 -16.64
CA GLU A 55 -4.63 9.29 -17.62
C GLU A 55 -3.50 8.41 -17.06
N ILE A 56 -2.67 8.95 -16.16
CA ILE A 56 -1.55 8.22 -15.55
C ILE A 56 -2.00 6.95 -14.81
N PHE A 57 -3.21 6.92 -14.24
CA PHE A 57 -3.71 5.77 -13.51
C PHE A 57 -3.89 4.57 -14.42
N ARG A 58 -4.57 4.76 -15.57
CA ARG A 58 -4.74 3.71 -16.58
C ARG A 58 -3.43 3.34 -17.27
N ALA A 59 -2.59 4.34 -17.55
CA ALA A 59 -1.31 4.12 -18.19
C ALA A 59 -0.36 3.29 -17.32
N ALA A 60 -0.38 3.48 -16.00
CA ALA A 60 0.48 2.76 -15.07
C ALA A 60 -0.05 1.37 -14.70
N MET A 61 -1.37 1.22 -14.44
CA MET A 61 -1.93 -0.04 -13.96
C MET A 61 -3.44 -0.11 -14.22
N SER A 62 -3.97 -1.28 -14.59
CA SER A 62 -5.43 -1.44 -14.69
C SER A 62 -6.11 -1.34 -13.31
N LEU A 63 -7.33 -0.80 -13.27
CA LEU A 63 -8.14 -0.70 -12.03
C LEU A 63 -8.30 -2.06 -11.36
N LYS A 64 -8.51 -3.11 -12.16
CA LYS A 64 -8.66 -4.49 -11.68
C LYS A 64 -7.40 -4.96 -10.97
N ARG A 65 -6.21 -4.67 -11.53
CA ARG A 65 -4.93 -5.04 -10.90
C ARG A 65 -4.65 -4.20 -9.66
N PHE A 66 -4.92 -2.90 -9.69
CA PHE A 66 -4.80 -2.04 -8.51
C PHE A 66 -5.61 -2.58 -7.33
N ARG A 67 -6.91 -2.87 -7.56
CA ARG A 67 -7.80 -3.47 -6.55
C ARG A 67 -7.31 -4.83 -6.03
N PHE A 68 -6.79 -5.66 -6.92
CA PHE A 68 -6.23 -6.95 -6.54
C PHE A 68 -5.03 -6.79 -5.60
N LEU A 69 -4.08 -5.90 -5.95
CA LEU A 69 -2.92 -5.62 -5.11
C LEU A 69 -3.33 -5.05 -3.76
N THR A 70 -4.25 -4.06 -3.73
CA THR A 70 -4.76 -3.49 -2.47
C THR A 70 -5.26 -4.57 -1.50
N ARG A 71 -5.97 -5.59 -1.99
CA ARG A 71 -6.46 -6.70 -1.16
C ARG A 71 -5.37 -7.68 -0.72
N CYS A 72 -4.32 -7.81 -1.52
CA CYS A 72 -3.28 -8.82 -1.37
C CYS A 72 -2.01 -8.32 -0.67
N LEU A 73 -1.85 -7.01 -0.43
CA LEU A 73 -0.67 -6.46 0.26
C LEU A 73 -0.52 -7.05 1.66
N ARG A 74 0.70 -7.50 1.99
CA ARG A 74 1.09 -8.04 3.29
C ARG A 74 2.47 -7.50 3.64
N PHE A 75 2.69 -7.21 4.92
CA PHE A 75 3.93 -6.59 5.41
C PHE A 75 4.71 -7.50 6.39
N ASP A 76 4.32 -8.77 6.47
CA ASP A 76 4.91 -9.75 7.36
C ASP A 76 4.87 -11.16 6.76
N ASN A 77 5.52 -12.10 7.46
CA ASN A 77 5.44 -13.52 7.14
C ASN A 77 4.28 -14.17 7.92
N ILE A 78 3.34 -14.76 7.19
CA ILE A 78 2.16 -15.42 7.77
C ILE A 78 2.53 -16.63 8.63
N HIS A 79 3.61 -17.35 8.29
CA HIS A 79 4.01 -18.57 8.99
C HIS A 79 4.51 -18.30 10.42
N THR A 80 5.04 -17.11 10.68
CA THR A 80 5.53 -16.70 12.02
C THR A 80 4.61 -15.71 12.71
N ARG A 81 3.47 -15.38 12.09
CA ARG A 81 2.56 -14.33 12.57
C ARG A 81 1.90 -14.70 13.89
N GLU A 82 1.42 -15.94 14.03
CA GLU A 82 0.66 -16.37 15.21
C GLU A 82 1.51 -16.40 16.48
N GLU A 83 2.80 -16.73 16.38
CA GLU A 83 3.73 -16.65 17.51
C GLU A 83 4.01 -15.19 17.89
N ARG A 84 4.32 -14.33 16.91
CA ARG A 84 4.63 -12.91 17.16
C ARG A 84 3.45 -12.14 17.72
N LYS A 85 2.23 -12.41 17.24
CA LYS A 85 1.00 -11.79 17.75
C LYS A 85 0.77 -12.01 19.25
N ARG A 86 1.28 -13.11 19.82
CA ARG A 86 1.17 -13.37 21.28
C ARG A 86 1.94 -12.34 22.11
N LEU A 87 2.93 -11.70 21.51
CA LEU A 87 3.83 -10.75 22.16
C LEU A 87 3.60 -9.31 21.67
N ASP A 88 3.22 -9.12 20.40
CA ASP A 88 3.05 -7.82 19.78
C ASP A 88 1.76 -7.76 18.95
N ASN A 89 0.80 -6.96 19.42
CA ASN A 89 -0.46 -6.73 18.71
C ASN A 89 -0.26 -6.09 17.33
N LEU A 90 0.87 -5.40 17.10
CA LEU A 90 1.22 -4.78 15.82
C LEU A 90 2.10 -5.68 14.93
N ALA A 91 2.23 -6.97 15.25
CA ALA A 91 3.10 -7.91 14.54
C ALA A 91 2.95 -7.89 13.00
N ALA A 92 1.75 -7.63 12.48
CA ALA A 92 1.50 -7.61 11.03
C ALA A 92 2.22 -6.48 10.27
N VAL A 93 2.59 -5.39 10.96
CA VAL A 93 3.23 -4.20 10.37
C VAL A 93 4.52 -3.78 11.08
N ARG A 94 4.80 -4.36 12.26
CA ARG A 94 5.95 -4.05 13.13
C ARG A 94 7.25 -3.78 12.36
N LYS A 95 7.67 -4.74 11.54
CA LYS A 95 8.93 -4.63 10.79
C LYS A 95 8.98 -3.39 9.89
N LEU A 96 7.87 -3.08 9.21
CA LEU A 96 7.78 -1.90 8.35
C LEU A 96 7.84 -0.62 9.18
N THR A 97 7.11 -0.56 10.29
CA THR A 97 7.09 0.60 11.20
C THR A 97 8.47 0.86 11.80
N ASP A 98 9.16 -0.18 12.28
CA ASP A 98 10.49 -0.04 12.87
C ASP A 98 11.51 0.44 11.82
N MET A 99 11.44 -0.08 10.60
CA MET A 99 12.26 0.39 9.48
C MET A 99 11.99 1.86 9.15
N PHE A 100 10.72 2.28 9.16
CA PHE A 100 10.34 3.66 8.91
C PHE A 100 10.90 4.60 9.99
N ILE A 101 10.66 4.29 11.26
CA ILE A 101 11.17 5.09 12.40
C ILE A 101 12.70 5.16 12.39
N SER A 102 13.36 4.03 12.14
CA SER A 102 14.83 3.97 12.06
C SER A 102 15.36 4.90 10.95
N ASN A 103 14.69 4.95 9.79
CA ASN A 103 15.07 5.86 8.72
C ASN A 103 14.81 7.34 9.10
N CYS A 104 13.70 7.66 9.75
CA CYS A 104 13.43 9.03 10.23
C CYS A 104 14.55 9.52 11.17
N ASN A 105 14.93 8.71 12.15
CA ASN A 105 16.00 9.04 13.11
C ASN A 105 17.38 9.12 12.45
N LYS A 106 17.62 8.34 11.39
CA LYS A 106 18.89 8.32 10.67
C LYS A 106 19.10 9.58 9.82
N TYR A 107 18.05 10.06 9.16
CA TYR A 107 18.17 11.13 8.17
C TYR A 107 17.76 12.51 8.68
N PHE A 108 17.20 12.61 9.88
CA PHE A 108 16.81 13.88 10.47
C PHE A 108 17.26 13.97 11.93
N THR A 109 17.92 15.08 12.28
CA THR A 109 18.29 15.41 13.65
C THR A 109 17.45 16.59 14.12
N PRO A 110 16.57 16.42 15.12
CA PRO A 110 15.78 17.52 15.65
C PRO A 110 16.66 18.63 16.29
N SER A 111 16.17 19.86 16.24
CA SER A 111 16.74 20.99 16.98
C SER A 111 16.33 20.96 18.47
N GLU A 112 16.75 21.97 19.23
CA GLU A 112 16.50 22.09 20.68
C GLU A 112 15.03 22.00 21.08
N ASN A 113 14.13 22.60 20.29
CA ASN A 113 12.71 22.64 20.60
C ASN A 113 11.94 21.55 19.84
N VAL A 114 11.34 20.61 20.56
CA VAL A 114 10.51 19.52 20.02
C VAL A 114 9.19 19.42 20.77
N THR A 115 8.14 19.00 20.07
CA THR A 115 6.80 18.80 20.64
C THR A 115 6.41 17.33 20.55
N LEU A 116 5.80 16.81 21.62
CA LEU A 116 5.21 15.48 21.65
C LEU A 116 3.70 15.63 21.73
N ASP A 117 3.00 15.02 20.78
CA ASP A 117 1.55 15.02 20.72
C ASP A 117 1.06 13.69 20.12
N GLU A 118 -0.20 13.35 20.35
CA GLU A 118 -0.82 12.14 19.82
C GLU A 118 -1.47 12.40 18.44
N MET A 119 -1.40 11.39 17.56
CA MET A 119 -2.09 11.41 16.27
C MET A 119 -3.03 10.22 16.17
N LEU A 120 -4.32 10.50 15.99
CA LEU A 120 -5.32 9.49 15.73
C LEU A 120 -5.41 9.22 14.23
N VAL A 121 -5.25 7.95 13.85
CA VAL A 121 -5.52 7.48 12.48
C VAL A 121 -6.91 6.83 12.47
N PRO A 122 -7.88 7.36 11.71
CA PRO A 122 -9.25 6.84 11.65
C PRO A 122 -9.38 5.43 11.06
#